data_AF-A0A8J7CZH1-F1
#
_entry.id   AF-A0A8J7CZH1-F1
#
_cell.length_a   1.000
_cell.length_b   1.000
_cell.length_c   1.000
_cell.angle_alpha   90.00
_cell.angle_beta   90.00
_cell.angle_gamma   90.00
#
_symmetry.space_group_name_H-M   'P 1'
#
loop_
_entity.id
_entity.type
_entity.pdbx_description
1 polymer ?
#
loop_
_entity_poly.entity_id
_entity_poly.type
_entity_poly.pdbx_seq_one_letter_code
_entity_poly.pdbx_strand_id
1 'polypeptide(L)' 'MTLTPLWATGLLLVMVFCGRQFRENWKAQESGWVRRAWSWGLPAAAAFAVLAFAPFTGG' A
#
# COMPACT_ATOMS: atom_id res chain seq x y z
N MET A 1 5.51 15.88 10.83
CA MET A 1 5.00 15.95 9.45
C MET A 1 3.53 15.59 9.48
N THR A 2 2.66 16.38 8.86
CA THR A 2 1.21 16.10 8.74
C THR A 2 0.87 15.70 7.31
N LEU A 3 -0.11 14.82 7.14
CA LEU A 3 -0.62 14.42 5.83
C LEU A 3 -1.56 15.48 5.30
N THR A 4 -1.23 16.10 4.16
CA THR A 4 -2.20 16.89 3.40
C THR A 4 -3.16 15.97 2.65
N PRO A 5 -4.38 16.43 2.27
CA PRO A 5 -5.31 15.63 1.48
C PRO A 5 -4.68 15.03 0.22
N LEU A 6 -3.87 15.81 -0.51
CA LEU A 6 -3.18 15.35 -1.72
C LEU A 6 -2.27 14.14 -1.45
N TRP A 7 -1.43 14.23 -0.42
CA TRP A 7 -0.53 13.15 -0.03
C TRP A 7 -1.29 11.92 0.48
N ALA A 8 -2.36 12.12 1.25
CA ALA A 8 -3.19 11.02 1.71
C ALA A 8 -3.89 10.29 0.57
N THR A 9 -4.42 11.02 -0.42
CA THR A 9 -5.00 10.42 -1.64
C THR A 9 -3.93 9.63 -2.41
N GLY A 10 -2.72 10.18 -2.55
CA GLY A 10 -1.61 9.46 -3.19
C GLY A 10 -1.27 8.14 -2.49
N LEU A 11 -1.14 8.15 -1.16
CA LEU A 11 -0.91 6.94 -0.36
C LEU A 11 -2.07 5.94 -0.48
N LEU A 12 -3.31 6.41 -0.52
CA LEU A 12 -4.48 5.56 -0.68
C LEU A 12 -4.44 4.83 -2.03
N LEU A 13 -4.09 5.54 -3.11
CA LEU A 13 -3.94 4.93 -4.43
C LEU A 13 -2.83 3.88 -4.44
N VAL A 14 -1.67 4.20 -3.85
CA VAL A 14 -0.55 3.23 -3.70
C VAL A 14 -1.03 1.99 -2.95
N MET A 15 -1.69 2.17 -1.80
CA MET A 15 -2.22 1.07 -1.00
C MET A 15 -3.16 0.16 -1.81
N VAL A 16 -4.09 0.74 -2.56
CA VAL A 16 -5.08 -0.02 -3.36
C VAL A 16 -4.42 -0.77 -4.52
N PHE A 17 -3.59 -0.09 -5.33
CA PHE A 17 -2.98 -0.73 -6.50
C PHE A 17 -1.96 -1.80 -6.10
N CYS A 18 -1.11 -1.52 -5.12
CA CYS A 18 -0.15 -2.51 -4.64
C CYS A 18 -0.84 -3.67 -3.91
N GLY A 19 -1.89 -3.41 -3.12
CA GLY A 19 -2.69 -4.46 -2.48
C GLY A 19 -3.40 -5.37 -3.48
N ARG A 20 -3.92 -4.80 -4.58
CA ARG A 20 -4.48 -5.57 -5.68
C ARG A 20 -3.42 -6.47 -6.32
N GLN A 21 -2.24 -5.92 -6.63
CA GLN A 21 -1.17 -6.70 -7.26
C GLN A 21 -0.62 -7.79 -6.34
N PHE A 22 -0.52 -7.55 -5.03
CA PHE A 22 -0.23 -8.59 -4.03
C PHE A 22 -1.23 -9.74 -4.14
N ARG A 23 -2.53 -9.44 -4.15
CA ARG A 23 -3.59 -10.45 -4.22
C ARG A 23 -3.57 -11.24 -5.52
N GLU A 24 -3.29 -10.58 -6.64
CA GLU A 24 -3.15 -11.24 -7.94
C GLU A 24 -1.97 -12.21 -7.94
N ASN A 25 -0.80 -11.81 -7.45
CA ASN A 25 0.37 -12.70 -7.33
C ASN A 25 0.14 -13.85 -6.34
N TRP A 26 -0.54 -13.57 -5.22
CA TRP A 26 -0.90 -14.59 -4.23
C TRP A 26 -1.80 -15.68 -4.82
N LYS A 27 -2.70 -15.31 -5.73
CA LYS A 27 -3.62 -16.24 -6.40
C LYS A 27 -2.95 -16.99 -7.56
N ALA A 28 -2.14 -16.31 -8.36
CA ALA A 28 -1.51 -16.90 -9.55
C ALA A 28 -0.50 -18.00 -9.20
N GLN A 29 0.19 -17.86 -8.06
CA GLN A 29 1.15 -18.85 -7.54
C GLN A 29 2.23 -19.33 -8.54
N GLU A 30 2.60 -18.49 -9.50
CA GLU A 30 3.71 -18.75 -10.42
C GLU A 30 5.06 -18.94 -9.70
N SER A 31 6.09 -19.39 -10.41
CA SER A 31 7.42 -19.52 -9.81
C SER A 31 7.90 -18.20 -9.18
N GLY A 32 8.27 -18.26 -7.89
CA GLY A 32 8.69 -17.07 -7.14
C GLY A 32 7.55 -16.13 -6.71
N TRP A 33 6.28 -16.57 -6.77
CA TRP A 33 5.11 -15.75 -6.43
C TRP A 33 5.18 -15.12 -5.03
N VAL A 34 5.77 -15.80 -4.05
CA VAL A 34 5.88 -15.27 -2.67
C VAL A 34 6.68 -13.96 -2.67
N ARG A 35 7.85 -13.96 -3.32
CA ARG A 35 8.71 -12.75 -3.40
C ARG A 35 8.00 -11.63 -4.16
N ARG A 36 7.35 -11.96 -5.28
CA ARG A 36 6.58 -10.99 -6.09
C ARG A 36 5.37 -10.44 -5.33
N ALA A 37 4.64 -11.28 -4.60
CA ALA A 37 3.52 -10.83 -3.78
C ALA A 37 4.05 -9.84 -2.74
N TRP A 38 5.04 -10.22 -1.94
CA TRP A 38 5.58 -9.35 -0.89
C TRP A 38 6.24 -8.07 -1.41
N SER A 39 6.81 -8.03 -2.62
CA SER A 39 7.30 -6.77 -3.21
C SER A 39 6.20 -5.73 -3.44
N TRP A 40 4.95 -6.18 -3.62
CA TRP A 40 3.76 -5.31 -3.68
C TRP A 40 3.07 -5.16 -2.32
N GLY A 41 3.11 -6.19 -1.47
CA GLY A 41 2.51 -6.16 -0.14
C GLY A 41 3.19 -5.18 0.81
N LEU A 42 4.53 -5.09 0.78
CA LEU A 42 5.29 -4.20 1.66
C LEU A 42 4.97 -2.71 1.42
N PRO A 43 4.99 -2.18 0.17
CA PRO A 43 4.55 -0.82 -0.10
C PRO A 43 3.10 -0.56 0.31
N ALA A 44 2.19 -1.52 0.08
CA ALA A 44 0.79 -1.37 0.48
C ALA A 44 0.63 -1.27 1.99
N ALA A 45 1.31 -2.13 2.75
CA ALA A 45 1.30 -2.12 4.21
C ALA A 45 1.92 -0.83 4.78
N ALA A 46 3.03 -0.36 4.18
CA ALA A 46 3.66 0.90 4.56
C ALA A 46 2.73 2.09 4.32
N ALA A 47 2.07 2.16 3.16
CA ALA A 47 1.11 3.22 2.85
C ALA A 47 -0.08 3.20 3.83
N PHE A 48 -0.61 2.02 4.16
CA PHE A 48 -1.65 1.85 5.17
C PHE A 48 -1.19 2.33 6.55
N ALA A 49 0.01 1.95 6.99
CA ALA A 49 0.54 2.36 8.28
C ALA A 49 0.68 3.89 8.38
N VAL A 50 1.20 4.54 7.33
CA VAL A 50 1.30 6.01 7.28
C VAL A 50 -0.10 6.63 7.35
N LEU A 51 -1.07 6.13 6.58
CA LEU A 51 -2.44 6.64 6.62
C LEU A 51 -3.14 6.44 7.98
N ALA A 52 -2.86 5.33 8.66
CA ALA A 52 -3.52 4.98 9.92
C ALA A 52 -2.93 5.74 11.13
N PHE A 53 -1.63 6.06 11.10
CA PHE A 53 -0.93 6.60 12.26
C PHE A 53 -0.42 8.03 12.09
N ALA A 54 -0.27 8.55 10.87
CA ALA A 54 0.19 9.92 10.68
C ALA A 54 -0.97 10.92 10.82
N PRO A 55 -0.75 12.06 11.50
CA PRO A 55 -1.78 13.07 11.71
C PRO A 55 -2.14 13.77 10.40
N PHE A 56 -3.43 13.98 10.17
CA PHE A 56 -3.94 14.73 9.03
C PHE A 56 -3.86 16.24 9.28
N THR A 57 -3.55 16.98 8.22
CA THR A 57 -3.52 18.45 8.29
C THR A 57 -4.95 18.96 8.41
N GLY A 58 -5.26 19.70 9.47
CA GLY A 58 -6.60 20.22 9.76
C GLY A 58 -7.49 19.28 10.57
N GLY A 59 -6.91 18.27 11.22
CA GLY A 59 -7.57 17.50 12.29
C GLY A 59 -7.52 18.21 13.64
#